data_AF-A0A1M7TVV8-F1
#
_entry.id   AF-A0A1M7TVV8-F1
#
_cell.length_a   1.000
_cell.length_b   1.000
_cell.length_c   1.000
_cell.angle_alpha   90.00
_cell.angle_beta   90.00
_cell.angle_gamma   90.00
#
_symmetry.space_group_name_H-M   'P 1'
#
loop_
_entity.id
_entity.type
_entity.pdbx_description
1 polymer ?
#
loop_
_entity_poly.entity_id
_entity_poly.type
_entity_poly.pdbx_seq_one_letter_code
_entity_poly.pdbx_strand_id
1 'polypeptide(L)' 'MAENVIKLQLNQQQLELLDRTIARGVASDRAALVRLAIREYAAARKAEVTAKPNDLEPKR' A
#
# COMPACT_ATOMS: atom_id res chain seq x y z
N MET A 1 -3.72 -10.46 -18.64
CA MET A 1 -2.78 -9.92 -17.65
C MET A 1 -2.51 -11.01 -16.64
N ALA A 2 -1.26 -11.31 -16.31
CA ALA A 2 -0.94 -12.41 -15.39
C ALA A 2 -1.48 -12.09 -13.99
N GLU A 3 -2.37 -12.93 -13.48
CA GLU A 3 -2.87 -12.83 -12.12
C GLU A 3 -1.81 -13.34 -11.15
N ASN A 4 -1.24 -12.44 -10.35
CA ASN A 4 -0.29 -12.82 -9.30
C ASN A 4 -1.05 -13.07 -7.99
N VAL A 5 -1.24 -14.35 -7.67
CA VAL A 5 -1.93 -14.78 -6.45
C VAL A 5 -0.91 -14.88 -5.32
N ILE A 6 -1.07 -14.03 -4.30
CA ILE A 6 -0.24 -14.04 -3.09
C ILE A 6 -1.06 -14.41 -1.86
N LYS A 7 -0.43 -15.11 -0.91
CA LYS A 7 -1.00 -15.32 0.42
C LYS A 7 -0.44 -14.27 1.37
N LEU A 8 -1.31 -13.40 1.87
CA LEU A 8 -0.95 -12.41 2.88
C LEU A 8 -1.39 -12.93 4.25
N GLN A 9 -0.43 -13.13 5.15
CA GLN A 9 -0.74 -13.50 6.54
C GLN A 9 -0.88 -12.22 7.37
N LEU A 10 -2.05 -12.07 7.98
CA LEU A 10 -2.40 -10.94 8.81
C LEU A 10 -2.80 -11.44 10.19
N ASN A 11 -2.49 -10.66 11.21
CA ASN A 11 -2.97 -10.98 12.56
C ASN A 11 -4.48 -10.70 12.68
N GLN A 12 -5.15 -11.29 13.67
CA GLN A 12 -6.59 -11.14 13.91
C GLN A 12 -7.04 -9.67 13.95
N GLN A 13 -6.32 -8.82 14.69
CA GLN A 13 -6.64 -7.40 14.77
C GLN A 13 -6.59 -6.71 13.39
N GLN A 14 -5.66 -7.12 12.52
CA GLN A 14 -5.55 -6.55 11.18
C GLN A 14 -6.69 -7.02 10.27
N LEU A 15 -7.10 -8.29 10.38
CA LEU A 15 -8.27 -8.81 9.66
C LEU A 15 -9.54 -8.06 10.07
N GLU A 16 -9.76 -7.87 11.37
CA GLU A 16 -10.90 -7.08 11.87
C GLU A 16 -10.90 -5.64 11.34
N LEU A 17 -9.73 -4.99 11.31
CA LEU A 17 -9.61 -3.65 10.76
C LEU A 17 -9.94 -3.61 9.27
N LEU A 18 -9.49 -4.60 8.48
CA LEU A 18 -9.86 -4.71 7.07
C LEU A 18 -11.37 -4.87 6.91
N ASP A 19 -12.00 -5.80 7.63
CA ASP A 19 -13.46 -6.03 7.54
C ASP A 19 -14.25 -4.78 7.92
N ARG A 20 -13.86 -4.08 9.00
CA ARG A 20 -14.51 -2.82 9.40
C ARG A 20 -14.35 -1.72 8.34
N THR A 21 -13.21 -1.69 7.64
CA THR A 21 -12.95 -0.71 6.58
C THR A 21 -13.79 -1.00 5.33
N ILE A 22 -13.96 -2.27 4.99
CA ILE A 22 -14.84 -2.72 3.90
C ILE A 22 -16.30 -2.43 4.24
N ALA A 23 -16.73 -2.71 5.47
CA ALA A 23 -18.10 -2.43 5.93
C ALA A 23 -18.46 -0.93 5.88
N ARG A 24 -17.46 -0.04 5.95
CA ARG A 24 -17.62 1.40 5.77
C ARG A 24 -17.74 1.83 4.30
N GLY A 25 -17.63 0.91 3.35
CA GLY A 25 -17.78 1.17 1.91
C GLY A 25 -16.52 1.68 1.22
N VAL A 26 -15.34 1.58 1.85
CA VAL A 26 -14.07 2.06 1.26
C VAL A 26 -13.62 1.20 0.08
N ALA A 27 -13.97 -0.09 0.08
CA ALA A 27 -13.63 -1.02 -1.00
C ALA A 27 -14.68 -2.14 -1.10
N SER A 28 -14.77 -2.79 -2.28
CA SER A 28 -15.74 -3.86 -2.54
C SER A 28 -15.38 -5.21 -1.89
N ASP A 29 -14.09 -5.48 -1.65
CA ASP A 29 -13.59 -6.70 -1.02
C ASP A 29 -12.18 -6.46 -0.42
N ARG A 30 -11.71 -7.38 0.44
CA ARG A 30 -10.37 -7.38 1.03
C ARG A 30 -9.26 -7.25 -0.02
N ALA A 31 -9.36 -7.96 -1.15
CA ALA A 31 -8.36 -7.86 -2.21
C ALA A 31 -8.33 -6.47 -2.85
N ALA A 32 -9.50 -5.85 -3.04
CA ALA A 32 -9.60 -4.49 -3.59
C ALA A 32 -8.99 -3.46 -2.63
N LEU A 33 -9.24 -3.60 -1.33
CA LEU A 33 -8.66 -2.73 -0.30
C LEU A 33 -7.13 -2.83 -0.27
N VAL A 34 -6.59 -4.06 -0.31
CA VAL A 34 -5.13 -4.28 -0.33
C VAL A 34 -4.50 -3.72 -1.59
N ARG A 35 -5.12 -3.88 -2.76
CA ARG A 35 -4.64 -3.28 -4.02
C ARG A 35 -4.63 -1.77 -3.95
N LEU A 36 -5.65 -1.15 -3.36
CA LEU A 36 -5.72 0.29 -3.15
C LEU A 36 -4.56 0.76 -2.28
N ALA A 37 -4.36 0.12 -1.13
CA ALA A 37 -3.26 0.43 -0.21
C ALA A 37 -1.87 0.31 -0.87
N ILE A 38 -1.64 -0.74 -1.66
CA ILE A 38 -0.38 -0.92 -2.39
C ILE A 38 -0.19 0.20 -3.42
N ARG A 39 -1.25 0.60 -4.13
CA ARG A 39 -1.20 1.68 -5.13
C ARG A 39 -0.89 3.02 -4.48
N GLU A 40 -1.54 3.34 -3.36
CA GLU A 40 -1.27 4.57 -2.60
C GLU A 40 0.14 4.57 -2.03
N TYR A 41 0.59 3.45 -1.47
CA TYR A 41 1.96 3.29 -0.97
C TYR A 41 2.98 3.49 -2.09
N ALA A 42 2.76 2.91 -3.27
CA ALA A 42 3.64 3.09 -4.42
C ALA A 42 3.65 4.54 -4.93
N ALA A 43 2.51 5.23 -4.92
CA ALA A 43 2.42 6.64 -5.30
C ALA A 43 3.18 7.53 -4.30
N ALA A 44 2.99 7.31 -3.00
CA ALA A 44 3.73 8.00 -1.94
C ALA A 44 5.23 7.74 -2.05
N ARG A 45 5.64 6.49 -2.25
CA ARG A 45 7.06 6.11 -2.44
C ARG A 45 7.68 6.74 -3.66
N LYS A 46 6.94 6.83 -4.78
CA LYS A 46 7.42 7.53 -5.97
C LYS A 46 7.59 9.02 -5.69
N ALA A 47 6.66 9.65 -4.98
CA ALA A 47 6.78 11.05 -4.58
C ALA A 47 7.99 11.29 -3.66
N GLU A 48 8.27 10.38 -2.71
CA GLU A 48 9.48 10.42 -1.86
C GLU A 48 10.77 10.28 -2.67
N VAL A 49 10.80 9.39 -3.66
CA VAL A 49 11.96 9.17 -4.54
C VAL A 49 12.16 10.35 -5.50
N THR A 50 11.08 10.91 -6.06
CA THR A 50 11.14 12.09 -6.94
C THR A 50 11.53 13.36 -6.17
N ALA A 51 11.20 13.46 -4.88
CA ALA A 51 11.59 14.58 -4.03
C ALA A 51 13.08 14.60 -3.65
N LYS A 52 13.85 13.53 -3.93
CA LYS A 52 15.31 13.50 -3.71
C LYS A 52 16.11 13.28 -4.99
N PRO A 53 16.42 14.34 -5.77
CA PRO A 53 17.46 14.25 -6.79
C PRO A 53 18.82 14.87 -6.38
N ASN A 54 19.00 15.61 -5.26
CA ASN A 54 20.25 16.38 -5.09
C ASN A 54 20.84 16.59 -3.66
N ASP A 55 20.65 15.69 -2.69
CA ASP A 55 21.30 15.79 -1.36
C ASP A 55 22.63 14.98 -1.26
N LEU A 56 23.29 14.72 -2.40
CA LEU A 56 24.57 14.01 -2.47
C LEU A 56 25.69 14.95 -2.95
N GLU A 57 25.95 16.01 -2.21
CA GLU A 57 27.27 16.65 -2.26
C GLU A 57 28.06 16.26 -1.01
N PRO A 58 29.19 15.56 -1.14
CA PRO A 58 30.10 15.40 -0.02
C PRO A 58 30.70 16.78 0.27
N LYS A 59 30.36 17.36 1.43
CA LYS A 59 31.09 18.49 2.00
C LYS A 59 32.55 18.05 2.17
N ARG A 60 33.40 18.48 1.25
CA ARG A 60 34.87 18.44 1.38
C ARG A 60 35.31 19.44 2.45
#